data_AF-W2TGJ6-F1
#
_entry.id   AF-W2TGJ6-F1
#
_cell.length_a   1.000
_cell.length_b   1.000
_cell.length_c   1.000
_cell.angle_alpha   90.00
_cell.angle_beta   90.00
_cell.angle_gamma   90.00
#
_symmetry.space_group_name_H-M   'P 1'
#
loop_
_entity.id
_entity.type
_entity.pdbx_description
1 polymer ?
#
loop_
_entity_poly.entity_id
_entity_poly.type
_entity_poly.pdbx_seq_one_letter_code
_entity_poly.pdbx_strand_id
1 'polypeptide(L)'
;MLDSSALDGIGWKVRGDFVPPESHERGPFFPRLRLIFDMVPMFIRAAIFTAKQWLQNEGVFINIFSQMKHNCYTGVPIGGIGSGSIGTDFRGAFNKFSIIPGIKEQSEDNIKANQFILTVHKAATSELVSRALSSSMARDTNP
;
A
#
# COMPACT_ATOMS: atom_id res chain seq x y z
N MET A 1 29.20 -6.76 4.85
CA MET A 1 28.31 -7.81 5.38
C MET A 1 27.53 -7.14 6.51
N LEU A 2 26.20 -7.09 6.44
CA LEU A 2 25.41 -6.44 7.50
C LEU A 2 25.65 -7.20 8.81
N ASP A 3 25.98 -6.46 9.89
CA ASP A 3 26.14 -7.04 11.21
C ASP A 3 24.78 -7.58 11.69
N SER A 4 24.70 -8.88 11.95
CA SER A 4 23.46 -9.53 12.38
C SER A 4 22.96 -9.01 13.73
N SER A 5 23.82 -8.33 14.51
CA SER A 5 23.43 -7.63 15.74
C SER A 5 22.41 -6.51 15.47
N ALA A 6 22.47 -5.86 14.31
CA ALA A 6 21.55 -4.78 13.93
C ALA A 6 20.11 -5.29 13.73
N LEU A 7 19.95 -6.59 13.44
CA LEU A 7 18.64 -7.23 13.28
C LEU A 7 18.06 -7.72 14.61
N ASP A 8 18.83 -7.77 15.69
CA ASP A 8 18.39 -8.31 16.98
C ASP A 8 17.69 -7.27 17.88
N GLY A 9 17.68 -6.01 17.45
CA GLY A 9 17.01 -4.92 18.17
C GLY A 9 15.48 -5.03 18.26
N ILE A 10 14.89 -4.09 19.00
CA ILE A 10 13.43 -3.93 19.16
C ILE A 10 12.84 -3.45 17.84
N GLY A 11 11.83 -4.15 17.34
CA GLY A 11 11.12 -3.77 16.12
C GLY A 11 10.07 -4.81 15.73
N TRP A 12 9.12 -4.41 14.90
CA TRP A 12 8.19 -5.35 14.30
C TRP A 12 8.92 -6.17 13.23
N LYS A 13 9.01 -7.48 13.43
CA LYS A 13 9.71 -8.42 12.55
C LYS A 13 8.70 -9.43 12.02
N VAL A 14 8.70 -9.62 10.72
CA VAL A 14 7.80 -10.56 10.05
C VAL A 14 8.52 -11.20 8.88
N ARG A 15 8.15 -12.45 8.55
CA ARG A 15 8.58 -13.07 7.30
C ARG A 15 7.83 -12.46 6.12
N GLY A 16 8.52 -12.34 4.98
CA GLY A 16 7.89 -11.90 3.73
C GLY A 16 6.70 -12.78 3.28
N ASP A 17 6.63 -14.04 3.71
CA ASP A 17 5.53 -14.93 3.32
C ASP A 17 4.27 -14.80 4.21
N PHE A 18 4.38 -14.04 5.29
CA PHE A 18 3.33 -13.92 6.30
C PHE A 18 2.03 -13.35 5.73
N VAL A 19 0.92 -14.00 6.07
CA VAL A 19 -0.43 -13.52 5.76
C VAL A 19 -1.07 -13.09 7.07
N PRO A 20 -1.48 -11.82 7.19
CA PRO A 20 -2.20 -11.38 8.38
C PRO A 20 -3.50 -12.21 8.54
N PRO A 21 -3.69 -12.90 9.68
CA PRO A 21 -4.78 -13.88 9.85
C PRO A 21 -6.17 -13.27 9.70
N GLU A 22 -6.34 -11.98 10.03
CA GLU A 22 -7.61 -11.23 9.94
C GLU A 22 -7.78 -10.43 8.63
N SER A 23 -6.87 -10.59 7.67
CA SER A 23 -6.87 -9.77 6.43
C SER A 23 -8.19 -9.87 5.64
N HIS A 24 -8.87 -11.02 5.70
CA HIS A 24 -10.11 -11.30 4.99
C HIS A 24 -11.37 -10.83 5.75
N GLU A 25 -11.25 -10.58 7.05
CA GLU A 25 -12.37 -10.16 7.92
C GLU A 25 -12.52 -8.64 8.00
N ARG A 26 -11.52 -7.89 7.50
CA ARG A 26 -11.50 -6.42 7.51
C ARG A 26 -12.41 -5.85 6.44
N GLY A 27 -13.70 -5.81 6.74
CA GLY A 27 -14.73 -5.17 5.92
C GLY A 27 -14.75 -3.63 6.02
N PRO A 28 -15.56 -2.97 5.17
CA PRO A 28 -15.77 -1.53 5.27
C PRO A 28 -16.36 -1.16 6.64
N PHE A 29 -15.84 -0.08 7.22
CA PHE A 29 -16.30 0.43 8.51
C PHE A 29 -17.73 0.95 8.40
N PHE A 30 -18.64 0.39 9.20
CA PHE A 30 -20.00 0.89 9.35
C PHE A 30 -20.17 1.62 10.69
N PRO A 31 -20.38 2.95 10.68
CA PRO A 31 -20.63 3.69 11.90
C PRO A 31 -21.97 3.31 12.54
N ARG A 32 -22.10 3.56 13.85
CA ARG A 32 -23.37 3.37 14.58
C ARG A 32 -24.46 4.28 14.01
N LEU A 33 -25.72 3.83 14.01
CA LEU A 33 -26.86 4.58 13.44
C LEU A 33 -26.97 6.03 13.95
N ARG A 34 -26.74 6.26 15.24
CA ARG A 34 -26.74 7.62 15.81
C ARG A 34 -25.70 8.54 15.16
N LEU A 35 -24.50 8.01 14.94
CA LEU A 35 -23.42 8.74 14.30
C LEU A 35 -23.73 9.02 12.82
N ILE A 36 -24.43 8.10 12.14
CA ILE A 36 -24.87 8.31 10.76
C ILE A 36 -25.75 9.56 10.69
N PHE A 37 -26.72 9.72 11.59
CA PHE A 37 -27.57 10.91 11.63
C PHE A 37 -26.80 12.20 11.91
N ASP A 38 -25.84 12.18 12.84
CA ASP A 38 -24.99 13.33 13.15
C ASP A 38 -24.09 13.72 11.96
N MET A 39 -23.73 12.77 11.09
CA MET A 39 -22.89 12.98 9.90
C MET A 39 -23.65 13.46 8.66
N VAL A 40 -24.99 13.37 8.62
CA VAL A 40 -25.82 13.76 7.46
C VAL A 40 -25.51 15.16 6.91
N PRO A 41 -25.46 16.25 7.70
CA PRO A 41 -25.22 17.58 7.15
C PRO A 41 -23.85 17.72 6.48
N MET A 42 -22.83 17.06 7.03
CA MET A 42 -21.49 17.01 6.43
C MET A 42 -21.51 16.22 5.10
N PHE A 43 -22.22 15.09 5.08
CA PHE A 43 -22.34 14.25 3.90
C PHE A 43 -23.04 14.97 2.74
N ILE A 44 -24.15 15.65 3.02
CA ILE A 44 -24.88 16.45 2.00
C ILE A 44 -23.96 17.55 1.44
N ARG A 45 -23.24 18.25 2.30
CA ARG A 45 -22.30 19.30 1.87
C ARG A 45 -21.21 18.73 0.95
N ALA A 46 -20.63 17.59 1.31
CA ALA A 46 -19.64 16.91 0.49
C ALA A 46 -20.23 16.43 -0.85
N ALA A 47 -21.44 15.87 -0.84
CA ALA A 47 -22.12 15.40 -2.04
C ALA A 47 -22.42 16.53 -3.03
N ILE A 48 -22.89 17.69 -2.55
CA ILE A 48 -23.11 18.88 -3.39
C ILE A 48 -21.79 19.38 -3.98
N PHE A 49 -20.72 19.39 -3.19
CA PHE A 49 -19.39 19.80 -3.66
C PHE A 49 -18.86 18.85 -4.75
N THR A 50 -18.91 17.54 -4.52
CA THR A 50 -18.53 16.52 -5.50
C THR A 50 -19.35 16.63 -6.78
N ALA A 51 -20.68 16.82 -6.68
CA ALA A 51 -21.54 17.01 -7.84
C ALA A 51 -21.16 18.25 -8.66
N LYS A 52 -20.93 19.40 -8.01
CA LYS A 52 -20.47 20.62 -8.69
C LYS A 52 -19.16 20.40 -9.43
N GLN A 53 -18.23 19.68 -8.82
CA GLN A 53 -16.91 19.45 -9.38
C GLN A 53 -16.95 18.47 -10.56
N TRP A 54 -17.82 17.45 -10.51
CA TRP A 54 -18.15 16.61 -11.66
C TRP A 54 -18.74 17.40 -12.82
N LEU A 55 -19.65 18.34 -12.56
CA LEU A 55 -20.18 19.23 -13.61
C LEU A 55 -19.07 20.10 -14.24
N GLN A 56 -18.03 20.45 -13.48
CA GLN A 56 -16.90 21.26 -13.94
C GLN A 56 -15.76 20.43 -14.57
N ASN A 57 -15.89 19.09 -14.65
CA ASN A 57 -14.84 18.16 -15.09
C ASN A 57 -13.51 18.32 -14.33
N GLU A 58 -13.55 18.86 -13.11
CA GLU A 58 -12.37 18.97 -12.26
C GLU A 58 -12.19 17.67 -11.46
N GLY A 59 -10.92 17.29 -11.23
CA GLY A 59 -10.60 16.14 -10.40
C GLY A 59 -11.10 16.32 -8.97
N VAL A 60 -11.89 15.38 -8.47
CA VAL A 60 -12.40 15.43 -7.09
C VAL A 60 -11.32 14.94 -6.14
N PHE A 61 -10.87 15.81 -5.23
CA PHE A 61 -9.83 15.49 -4.25
C PHE A 61 -10.26 14.40 -3.26
N ILE A 62 -11.54 14.40 -2.83
CA ILE A 62 -12.13 13.38 -1.95
C ILE A 62 -13.34 12.77 -2.64
N ASN A 63 -13.18 11.57 -3.17
CA ASN A 63 -14.31 10.80 -3.67
C ASN A 63 -15.01 10.08 -2.52
N ILE A 64 -16.10 10.66 -2.01
CA ILE A 64 -16.90 10.07 -0.93
C ILE A 64 -17.61 8.75 -1.32
N PHE A 65 -17.68 8.45 -2.62
CA PHE A 65 -18.35 7.26 -3.14
C PHE A 65 -17.38 6.11 -3.44
N SER A 66 -16.07 6.41 -3.55
CA SER A 66 -15.04 5.40 -3.73
C SER A 66 -14.29 5.18 -2.44
N GLN A 67 -14.70 4.16 -1.69
CA GLN A 67 -14.00 3.77 -0.48
C GLN A 67 -12.69 3.06 -0.84
N MET A 68 -11.56 3.57 -0.34
CA MET A 68 -10.28 2.89 -0.51
C MET A 68 -10.27 1.56 0.25
N LYS A 69 -9.84 0.49 -0.42
CA LYS A 69 -9.65 -0.81 0.24
C LYS A 69 -8.43 -0.76 1.15
N HIS A 70 -8.55 -1.38 2.32
CA HIS A 70 -7.46 -1.49 3.27
C HIS A 70 -6.41 -2.48 2.74
N ASN A 71 -5.18 -2.01 2.50
CA ASN A 71 -4.06 -2.91 2.20
C ASN A 71 -3.41 -3.41 3.50
N CYS A 72 -3.54 -4.71 3.77
CA CYS A 72 -2.96 -5.37 4.95
C CYS A 72 -1.45 -5.57 4.86
N TYR A 73 -0.88 -5.41 3.67
CA TYR A 73 0.53 -5.61 3.40
C TYR A 73 1.23 -4.25 3.34
N THR A 74 1.36 -3.61 4.51
CA THR A 74 1.98 -2.29 4.66
C THR A 74 3.23 -2.38 5.52
N GLY A 75 4.24 -1.61 5.16
CA GLY A 75 5.49 -1.41 5.88
C GLY A 75 5.72 0.07 6.18
N VAL A 76 6.97 0.40 6.46
CA VAL A 76 7.39 1.77 6.84
C VAL A 76 7.50 2.62 5.57
N PRO A 77 6.91 3.83 5.54
CA PRO A 77 7.09 4.73 4.41
C PRO A 77 8.54 5.22 4.33
N ILE A 78 9.05 5.32 3.11
CA ILE A 78 10.34 5.95 2.81
C ILE A 78 10.08 7.33 2.24
N GLY A 79 10.71 8.35 2.82
CA GLY A 79 10.52 9.74 2.41
C GLY A 79 10.81 10.70 3.55
N GLY A 80 11.37 11.86 3.23
CA GLY A 80 11.58 12.95 4.17
C GLY A 80 10.31 13.76 4.39
N ILE A 81 10.33 14.62 5.41
CA ILE A 81 9.26 15.59 5.65
C ILE A 81 9.21 16.55 4.46
N GLY A 82 8.06 16.65 3.81
CA GLY A 82 7.83 17.57 2.68
C GLY A 82 8.32 17.10 1.31
N SER A 83 9.07 15.99 1.20
CA SER A 83 9.51 15.45 -0.09
C SER A 83 8.49 14.53 -0.78
N GLY A 84 7.41 14.22 -0.07
CA GLY A 84 6.56 13.08 -0.38
C GLY A 84 7.17 11.76 0.11
N SER A 85 6.34 10.72 0.15
CA SER A 85 6.71 9.40 0.70
C SER A 85 6.18 8.25 -0.14
N ILE A 86 6.93 7.15 -0.17
CA ILE A 86 6.53 5.89 -0.79
C ILE A 86 6.36 4.85 0.31
N GLY A 87 5.17 4.27 0.43
CA GLY A 87 4.90 3.13 1.29
C GLY A 87 5.52 1.87 0.72
N THR A 88 6.37 1.27 1.54
CA THR A 88 6.90 -0.06 1.30
C THR A 88 5.94 -1.10 1.87
N ASP A 89 5.98 -2.30 1.33
CA ASP A 89 5.40 -3.50 1.90
C ASP A 89 6.52 -4.31 2.54
N PHE A 90 6.25 -4.96 3.68
CA PHE A 90 7.21 -5.87 4.32
C PHE A 90 7.63 -7.04 3.42
N ARG A 91 6.88 -7.27 2.34
CA ARG A 91 7.15 -8.26 1.29
C ARG A 91 8.13 -7.81 0.21
N GLY A 92 8.58 -6.55 0.23
CA GLY A 92 9.46 -5.98 -0.80
C GLY A 92 8.71 -5.31 -1.97
N ALA A 93 7.44 -4.99 -1.79
CA ALA A 93 6.58 -4.30 -2.76
C ALA A 93 6.51 -2.79 -2.49
N PHE A 94 6.13 -1.99 -3.51
CA PHE A 94 5.85 -0.56 -3.37
C PHE A 94 4.40 -0.30 -3.79
N ASN A 95 3.56 0.17 -2.86
CA ASN A 95 2.10 0.17 -3.03
C ASN A 95 1.40 1.49 -2.71
N LYS A 96 2.03 2.39 -1.95
CA LYS A 96 1.46 3.70 -1.59
C LYS A 96 2.38 4.81 -2.06
N PHE A 97 1.90 5.70 -2.89
CA PHE A 97 2.68 6.83 -3.40
C PHE A 97 2.01 8.12 -2.93
N SER A 98 2.73 8.89 -2.13
CA SER A 98 2.33 10.22 -1.66
C SER A 98 3.38 11.21 -2.10
N ILE A 99 3.73 11.16 -3.40
CA ILE A 99 4.75 12.01 -4.01
C ILE A 99 4.19 13.42 -4.23
N ILE A 100 2.94 13.51 -4.69
CA ILE A 100 2.25 14.78 -4.84
C ILE A 100 1.66 15.17 -3.48
N PRO A 101 2.05 16.32 -2.90
CA PRO A 101 1.50 16.76 -1.63
C PRO A 101 -0.03 16.83 -1.67
N GLY A 102 -0.67 16.21 -0.68
CA GLY A 102 -2.13 16.14 -0.59
C GLY A 102 -2.75 14.94 -1.33
N ILE A 103 -2.13 14.41 -2.38
CA ILE A 103 -2.65 13.25 -3.11
C ILE A 103 -2.02 11.97 -2.57
N LYS A 104 -2.86 10.99 -2.24
CA LYS A 104 -2.43 9.65 -1.86
C LYS A 104 -2.88 8.67 -2.91
N GLU A 105 -1.95 8.27 -3.75
CA GLU A 105 -2.16 7.20 -4.72
C GLU A 105 -1.91 5.87 -4.00
N GLN A 106 -2.96 5.10 -3.80
CA GLN A 106 -2.82 3.72 -3.32
C GLN A 106 -3.13 2.82 -4.51
N SER A 107 -2.10 2.20 -5.07
CA SER A 107 -2.29 1.16 -6.06
C SER A 107 -2.85 -0.08 -5.35
N GLU A 108 -3.99 -0.58 -5.83
CA GLU A 108 -4.61 -1.78 -5.27
C GLU A 108 -3.72 -3.01 -5.50
N ASP A 109 -3.02 -3.01 -6.64
CA ASP A 109 -1.98 -3.98 -6.98
C ASP A 109 -0.58 -3.37 -6.92
N ASN A 110 0.39 -4.20 -6.53
CA ASN A 110 1.80 -3.81 -6.47
C ASN A 110 2.33 -3.45 -7.87
N ILE A 111 3.10 -2.37 -7.98
CA ILE A 111 3.78 -2.01 -9.23
C ILE A 111 4.90 -3.03 -9.49
N LYS A 112 4.64 -4.01 -10.36
CA LYS A 112 5.55 -5.13 -10.67
C LYS A 112 6.93 -4.68 -11.16
N ALA A 113 7.01 -3.50 -11.77
CA ALA A 113 8.27 -2.91 -12.25
C ALA A 113 9.21 -2.46 -11.11
N ASN A 114 8.66 -2.10 -9.95
CA ASN A 114 9.45 -1.55 -8.84
C ASN A 114 9.85 -2.69 -7.90
N GLN A 115 10.96 -3.37 -8.21
CA GLN A 115 11.45 -4.50 -7.42
C GLN A 115 12.97 -4.55 -7.39
N PHE A 116 13.52 -5.09 -6.31
CA PHE A 116 14.93 -5.45 -6.25
C PHE A 116 15.13 -6.84 -6.86
N ILE A 117 16.12 -6.98 -7.73
CA ILE A 117 16.44 -8.25 -8.40
C ILE A 117 17.81 -8.71 -7.92
N LEU A 118 17.87 -9.94 -7.42
CA LEU A 118 19.11 -10.60 -7.05
C LEU A 118 19.52 -11.56 -8.16
N THR A 119 20.74 -11.42 -8.63
CA THR A 119 21.38 -12.34 -9.57
C THR A 119 22.55 -13.02 -8.88
N VAL A 120 22.52 -14.35 -8.82
CA VAL A 120 23.58 -15.16 -8.23
C VAL A 120 24.28 -15.94 -9.34
N HIS A 121 25.61 -15.87 -9.34
CA HIS A 121 26.47 -16.60 -10.27
C HIS A 121 27.17 -17.75 -9.55
N LYS A 122 26.99 -18.97 -10.07
CA LYS A 122 27.68 -20.15 -9.53
C LYS A 122 29.00 -20.35 -10.25
N ALA A 123 30.10 -19.99 -9.58
CA ALA A 123 31.46 -20.02 -10.14
C ALA A 123 31.88 -21.38 -10.75
N ALA A 124 31.33 -22.50 -10.25
CA ALA A 124 31.69 -23.84 -10.71
C ALA A 124 30.97 -24.29 -11.98
N THR A 125 29.81 -23.72 -12.32
CA THR A 125 28.94 -24.21 -13.41
C THR A 125 28.63 -23.12 -14.44
N SER A 126 29.10 -21.88 -14.22
CA SER A 126 28.77 -20.69 -15.03
C SER A 126 27.27 -20.43 -15.17
N GLU A 127 26.47 -20.99 -14.27
CA GLU A 127 25.02 -20.80 -14.24
C GLU A 127 24.67 -19.50 -13.53
N LEU A 128 23.76 -18.75 -14.14
CA LEU A 128 23.20 -17.50 -13.64
C LEU A 128 21.75 -17.73 -13.23
N VAL A 129 21.42 -17.42 -11.98
CA VAL A 129 20.06 -17.47 -11.47
C VAL A 129 19.66 -16.08 -11.03
N SER A 130 18.64 -15.52 -11.67
CA SER A 130 18.07 -14.21 -11.37
C SER A 130 16.69 -14.35 -10.77
N ARG A 131 16.41 -13.65 -9.67
CA ARG A 131 15.10 -13.67 -9.02
C ARG A 131 14.74 -12.32 -8.42
N ALA A 132 13.49 -11.92 -8.56
CA ALA A 132 12.95 -10.76 -7.87
C ALA A 132 12.74 -11.05 -6.38
N LEU A 133 13.10 -10.08 -5.53
CA LEU A 133 13.05 -10.19 -4.07
C LEU A 133 11.69 -9.80 -3.47
N SER A 134 10.60 -10.10 -4.19
CA SER A 134 9.25 -9.86 -3.70
C SER A 134 8.48 -11.16 -3.54
N SER A 135 7.92 -11.40 -2.35
CA SER A 135 6.99 -12.51 -2.12
C SER A 135 5.57 -12.18 -2.65
N SER A 136 5.30 -10.92 -3.01
CA SER A 136 4.01 -10.52 -3.56
C SER A 136 3.76 -11.13 -4.94
N MET A 137 4.82 -11.29 -5.74
CA MET A 137 4.73 -11.76 -7.14
C MET A 137 4.38 -13.26 -7.24
N ALA A 138 4.69 -14.05 -6.22
CA ALA A 138 4.49 -15.51 -6.24
C ALA A 138 3.02 -15.93 -6.07
N ARG A 139 2.11 -15.01 -5.72
CA ARG A 139 0.68 -15.31 -5.53
C ARG A 139 -0.19 -14.94 -6.72
N ASP A 140 0.25 -14.04 -7.60
CA ASP A 140 -0.48 -13.67 -8.82
C ASP A 140 -0.51 -14.78 -9.88
N THR A 141 0.20 -15.89 -9.67
CA THR A 141 0.27 -17.03 -10.58
C THR A 141 -0.68 -18.17 -10.21
N ASN A 142 -1.58 -17.99 -9.24
CA ASN A 142 -2.67 -18.93 -8.99
C ASN A 142 -3.99 -18.32 -9.51
N PRO A 143 -4.70 -18.99 -10.43
CA PRO A 143 -5.93 -18.47 -11.05
C PRO A 143 -7.08 -18.26 -10.05
#